data_AF-A0AAD0YUC3-F1
#
_entry.id   AF-A0AAD0YUC3-F1
#
_cell.length_a   1.000
_cell.length_b   1.000
_cell.length_c   1.000
_cell.angle_alpha   90.00
_cell.angle_beta   90.00
_cell.angle_gamma   90.00
#
_symmetry.space_group_name_H-M   'P 1'
#
loop_
_entity.id
_entity.type
_entity.pdbx_description
1 polymer ?
#
loop_
_entity_poly.entity_id
_entity_poly.type
_entity_poly.pdbx_seq_one_letter_code
_entity_poly.pdbx_strand_id
1 'polypeptide(L)'
;MKSKSMDCQKIIRTLKHKDFIKVTNEGKWFEDGAAIYAKEIKDNIFLLFVILKDIDIENIQALIAHFDSFGSIGLKKPEQIMFYLSIRNKEDLHYFEQYLKTSTN
;
A
#
# COMPACT_ATOMS: atom_id res chain seq x y z
N MET A 1 -4.09 -0.90 -30.05
CA MET A 1 -4.53 -1.64 -28.85
C MET A 1 -4.63 -0.66 -27.70
N LYS A 2 -5.81 -0.44 -27.10
CA LYS A 2 -5.94 0.37 -25.88
C LYS A 2 -5.28 -0.41 -24.75
N SER A 3 -4.11 0.02 -24.32
CA SER A 3 -3.48 -0.47 -23.10
C SER A 3 -4.49 -0.29 -21.96
N LYS A 4 -4.82 -1.37 -21.24
CA LYS A 4 -5.53 -1.26 -19.96
C LYS A 4 -4.58 -0.55 -19.00
N SER A 5 -4.55 0.79 -19.08
CA SER A 5 -4.00 1.62 -18.04
C SER A 5 -4.77 1.26 -16.78
N MET A 6 -4.06 0.76 -15.79
CA MET A 6 -4.65 0.47 -14.50
C MET A 6 -5.12 1.78 -13.88
N ASP A 7 -6.37 1.78 -13.41
CA ASP A 7 -6.91 2.90 -12.67
C ASP A 7 -6.47 2.76 -11.21
N CYS A 8 -5.49 3.55 -10.77
CA CYS A 8 -5.09 3.62 -9.35
C CYS A 8 -6.31 3.84 -8.44
N GLN A 9 -7.38 4.48 -8.93
CA GLN A 9 -8.63 4.63 -8.20
C GLN A 9 -9.32 3.27 -7.95
N LYS A 10 -9.20 2.30 -8.85
CA LYS A 10 -9.73 0.95 -8.66
C LYS A 10 -9.00 0.19 -7.55
N ILE A 11 -7.66 0.29 -7.48
CA ILE A 11 -6.89 -0.25 -6.35
C ILE A 11 -7.34 0.42 -5.06
N ILE A 12 -7.36 1.75 -5.03
CA ILE A 12 -7.78 2.51 -3.84
C ILE A 12 -9.18 2.10 -3.37
N ARG A 13 -10.15 1.95 -4.30
CA ARG A 13 -11.49 1.46 -3.98
C ARG A 13 -11.43 0.06 -3.39
N THR A 14 -10.66 -0.84 -3.98
CA THR A 14 -10.51 -2.23 -3.51
C THR A 14 -9.93 -2.28 -2.09
N LEU A 15 -8.89 -1.48 -1.82
CA LEU A 15 -8.28 -1.39 -0.49
C LEU A 15 -9.29 -0.90 0.56
N LYS A 16 -10.03 0.17 0.25
CA LYS A 16 -11.09 0.67 1.14
C LYS A 16 -12.16 -0.37 1.45
N HIS A 17 -12.48 -1.26 0.50
CA HIS A 17 -13.43 -2.34 0.72
C HIS A 17 -12.88 -3.53 1.53
N LYS A 18 -11.57 -3.59 1.78
CA LYS A 18 -10.90 -4.71 2.48
C LYS A 18 -10.39 -4.33 3.89
N ASP A 19 -11.07 -3.39 4.53
CA ASP A 19 -10.75 -2.87 5.88
C ASP A 19 -9.40 -2.16 5.98
N PHE A 20 -8.83 -1.69 4.86
CA PHE A 20 -7.68 -0.81 4.93
C PHE A 20 -8.11 0.60 5.33
N ILE A 21 -7.43 1.14 6.32
CA ILE A 21 -7.61 2.50 6.81
C ILE A 21 -6.58 3.39 6.11
N LYS A 22 -7.04 4.52 5.57
CA LYS A 22 -6.13 5.53 5.03
C LYS A 22 -5.43 6.24 6.19
N VAL A 23 -4.10 6.29 6.15
CA VAL A 23 -3.26 6.94 7.16
C VAL A 23 -2.71 8.25 6.60
N THR A 24 -2.60 9.26 7.45
CA THR A 24 -1.97 10.54 7.10
C THR A 24 -0.46 10.38 7.06
N ASN A 25 0.18 10.90 6.01
CA ASN A 25 1.64 10.94 5.90
C ASN A 25 2.15 12.31 6.34
N GLU A 26 2.54 12.44 7.62
CA GLU A 26 3.01 13.71 8.22
C GLU A 26 4.50 13.70 8.55
N GLY A 27 5.14 12.53 8.49
CA GLY A 27 6.54 12.30 8.73
C GLY A 27 7.37 12.29 7.45
N LYS A 28 8.65 11.92 7.60
CA LYS A 28 9.64 11.90 6.49
C LYS A 28 9.98 10.49 6.01
N TRP A 29 9.28 9.47 6.52
CA TRP A 29 9.61 8.09 6.20
C TRP A 29 9.12 7.67 4.81
N PHE A 30 7.92 8.10 4.43
CA PHE A 30 7.39 7.92 3.07
C PHE A 30 7.47 9.24 2.31
N GLU A 31 7.50 9.12 0.98
CA GLU A 31 7.59 10.29 0.09
C GLU A 31 6.42 11.27 0.28
N ASP A 32 6.71 12.56 0.12
CA ASP A 32 5.73 13.61 0.29
C ASP A 32 4.52 13.42 -0.64
N GLY A 33 3.33 13.44 -0.05
CA GLY A 33 2.08 13.25 -0.79
C GLY A 33 1.74 11.79 -1.13
N ALA A 34 2.54 10.81 -0.68
CA ALA A 34 2.16 9.40 -0.76
C ALA A 34 0.84 9.12 -0.02
N ALA A 35 -0.03 8.33 -0.64
CA ALA A 35 -1.22 7.82 0.00
C ALA A 35 -0.92 6.47 0.67
N ILE A 36 -1.09 6.40 1.99
CA ILE A 36 -0.82 5.21 2.79
C ILE A 36 -2.15 4.56 3.18
N TYR A 37 -2.26 3.26 2.95
CA TYR A 37 -3.37 2.42 3.38
C TYR A 37 -2.84 1.30 4.26
N ALA A 38 -3.37 1.16 5.46
CA ALA A 38 -2.89 0.22 6.47
C ALA A 38 -3.99 -0.72 6.93
N LYS A 39 -3.64 -1.99 7.11
CA LYS A 39 -4.48 -2.99 7.78
C LYS A 39 -3.62 -3.69 8.84
N GLU A 40 -4.09 -3.71 10.07
CA GLU A 40 -3.45 -4.51 11.11
C GLU A 40 -3.72 -5.99 10.84
N ILE A 41 -2.66 -6.80 10.84
CA ILE A 41 -2.76 -8.25 10.57
C ILE A 41 -2.35 -9.10 11.77
N LYS A 42 -1.69 -8.49 12.75
CA LYS A 42 -1.33 -9.03 14.06
C LYS A 42 -0.94 -7.85 14.94
N ASP A 43 -0.99 -7.99 16.26
CA ASP A 43 -0.66 -6.93 17.24
C ASP A 43 0.51 -6.06 16.79
N ASN A 44 0.23 -4.80 16.44
CA ASN A 44 1.19 -3.78 16.00
C ASN A 44 1.96 -4.10 14.71
N ILE A 45 1.55 -5.13 13.98
CA ILE A 45 2.08 -5.54 12.68
C ILE A 45 1.05 -5.20 11.61
N PHE A 46 1.48 -4.36 10.67
CA PHE A 46 0.61 -3.80 9.65
C PHE A 46 1.03 -4.26 8.26
N LEU A 47 0.03 -4.64 7.47
CA LEU A 47 0.14 -4.69 6.02
C LEU A 47 -0.15 -3.28 5.48
N LEU A 48 0.82 -2.71 4.78
CA LEU A 48 0.78 -1.37 4.22
C LEU A 48 0.77 -1.41 2.70
N PHE A 49 -0.03 -0.54 2.09
CA PHE A 49 0.11 -0.13 0.70
C PHE A 49 0.41 1.36 0.63
N VAL A 50 1.52 1.70 -0.01
CA VAL A 50 1.98 3.08 -0.19
C VAL A 50 1.94 3.38 -1.67
N ILE A 51 1.17 4.40 -2.04
CA ILE A 51 0.97 4.82 -3.43
C ILE A 51 1.61 6.21 -3.55
N LEU A 52 2.74 6.31 -4.25
CA LEU A 52 3.47 7.57 -4.40
C LEU A 52 2.74 8.50 -5.37
N LYS A 53 3.01 9.80 -5.27
CA LYS A 53 2.48 10.80 -6.19
C LYS A 53 3.30 10.76 -7.49
N ASP A 54 2.80 10.01 -8.46
CA ASP A 54 2.89 10.27 -9.90
C ASP A 54 2.24 9.07 -10.60
N ILE A 55 1.26 9.35 -11.48
CA ILE A 55 0.24 8.40 -11.97
C ILE A 55 0.77 7.55 -13.14
N ASP A 56 2.08 7.30 -13.17
CA ASP A 56 2.61 6.20 -13.96
C ASP A 56 2.62 4.94 -13.08
N ILE A 57 2.39 3.80 -13.72
CA ILE A 57 2.01 2.51 -13.12
C ILE A 57 3.08 1.94 -12.16
N GLU A 58 4.20 2.65 -11.97
CA GLU A 58 5.49 2.20 -11.44
C GLU A 58 5.72 2.49 -9.94
N ASN A 59 4.71 2.98 -9.20
CA ASN A 59 4.92 3.65 -7.92
C ASN A 59 4.06 3.15 -6.74
N ILE A 60 3.74 1.85 -6.69
CA ILE A 60 3.07 1.23 -5.53
C ILE A 60 4.06 0.37 -4.74
N GLN A 61 4.03 0.46 -3.42
CA GLN A 61 4.80 -0.36 -2.51
C GLN A 61 3.86 -1.12 -1.56
N ALA A 62 4.22 -2.35 -1.23
CA ALA A 62 3.56 -3.17 -0.23
C ALA A 62 4.56 -3.55 0.88
N LEU A 63 4.20 -3.36 2.14
CA LEU A 63 5.07 -3.65 3.28
C LEU A 63 4.33 -4.47 4.35
N ILE A 64 5.05 -5.37 5.02
CA ILE A 64 4.66 -5.86 6.34
C ILE A 64 5.66 -5.30 7.34
N ALA A 65 5.18 -4.51 8.29
CA ALA A 65 6.06 -3.80 9.22
C ALA A 65 5.45 -3.64 10.61
N HIS A 66 6.31 -3.62 11.62
CA HIS A 66 5.96 -3.39 13.02
C HIS A 66 6.02 -1.89 13.33
N PHE A 67 4.96 -1.38 13.94
CA PHE A 67 4.80 0.01 14.37
C PHE A 67 4.16 0.03 15.75
N ASP A 68 4.45 1.02 16.60
CA ASP A 68 3.88 1.11 17.94
C ASP A 68 2.35 1.15 17.96
N SER A 69 1.76 1.72 16.90
CA SER A 69 0.30 1.84 16.69
C SER A 69 -0.01 2.36 15.28
N PHE A 70 -1.28 2.32 14.87
CA PHE A 70 -1.78 3.01 13.68
C PHE A 70 -1.35 4.49 13.61
N GLY A 71 -1.38 5.21 14.72
CA GLY A 71 -1.04 6.64 14.77
C GLY A 71 0.44 6.93 14.55
N SER A 72 1.30 5.91 14.64
CA SER A 72 2.74 6.06 14.35
C SER A 72 3.08 5.84 12.87
N ILE A 73 2.19 5.19 12.12
CA ILE A 73 2.34 4.96 10.68
C ILE A 73 2.27 6.31 9.97
N GLY A 74 3.22 6.56 9.05
CA GLY A 74 3.30 7.83 8.34
C GLY A 74 3.90 8.98 9.16
N LEU A 75 4.12 8.83 10.48
CA LEU A 75 4.81 9.83 11.31
C LEU A 75 6.29 9.51 11.50
N LYS A 76 6.62 8.23 11.75
CA LYS A 76 7.98 7.76 11.97
C LYS A 76 8.28 6.48 11.20
N LYS A 77 9.55 6.08 11.16
CA LYS A 77 9.96 4.80 10.59
C LYS A 77 9.39 3.64 11.42
N PRO A 78 9.10 2.47 10.81
CA PRO A 78 8.74 1.28 11.55
C PRO A 78 9.88 0.84 12.48
N GLU A 79 9.53 0.13 13.54
CA GLU A 79 10.51 -0.56 14.38
C GLU A 79 11.19 -1.70 13.62
N GLN A 80 10.42 -2.38 12.77
CA GLN A 80 10.92 -3.50 11.96
C GLN A 80 10.16 -3.59 10.64
N ILE A 81 10.87 -3.89 9.55
CA ILE A 81 10.28 -4.29 8.26
C ILE A 81 10.48 -5.80 8.12
N MET A 82 9.38 -6.53 7.97
CA MET A 82 9.38 -7.99 7.78
C MET A 82 9.25 -8.37 6.30
N PHE A 83 8.59 -7.53 5.51
CA PHE A 83 8.43 -7.73 4.08
C PHE A 83 8.37 -6.39 3.35
N TYR A 84 8.93 -6.36 2.14
CA TYR A 84 8.85 -5.22 1.24
C TYR A 84 8.75 -5.71 -0.21
N LEU A 85 7.75 -5.22 -0.92
CA LEU A 85 7.57 -5.43 -2.36
C LEU A 85 7.36 -4.07 -3.04
N SER A 86 8.13 -3.81 -4.09
CA SER A 86 7.92 -2.65 -4.97
C SER A 86 7.26 -3.15 -6.24
N ILE A 87 6.11 -2.56 -6.61
CA ILE A 87 5.41 -2.84 -7.85
C ILE A 87 5.86 -1.77 -8.85
N ARG A 88 6.72 -2.16 -9.79
CA ARG A 88 7.40 -1.22 -10.70
C ARG A 88 7.07 -1.43 -12.16
N ASN A 89 6.49 -2.57 -12.51
CA ASN A 89 6.13 -2.90 -13.90
C ASN A 89 4.70 -3.49 -13.97
N LYS A 90 4.23 -3.75 -15.20
CA LYS A 90 2.87 -4.23 -15.45
C LYS A 90 2.67 -5.67 -15.00
N GLU A 91 3.72 -6.47 -15.02
CA GLU A 91 3.71 -7.88 -14.62
C GLU A 91 3.53 -8.01 -13.10
N ASP A 92 4.35 -7.31 -12.31
CA ASP A 92 4.24 -7.21 -10.84
C ASP A 92 2.84 -6.76 -10.44
N LEU A 93 2.33 -5.80 -11.20
CA LEU A 93 1.02 -5.25 -10.95
C LEU A 93 -0.10 -6.26 -11.24
N HIS A 94 0.03 -7.05 -12.30
CA HIS A 94 -0.93 -8.09 -12.60
C HIS A 94 -1.04 -9.08 -11.43
N TYR A 95 0.09 -9.53 -10.89
CA TYR A 95 0.11 -10.41 -9.72
C TYR A 95 -0.52 -9.74 -8.50
N PHE A 96 -0.24 -8.45 -8.29
CA PHE A 96 -0.84 -7.68 -7.21
C PHE A 96 -2.37 -7.61 -7.32
N GLU A 97 -2.91 -7.34 -8.51
CA GLU A 97 -4.36 -7.36 -8.74
C GLU A 97 -4.98 -8.73 -8.47
N GLN A 98 -4.30 -9.81 -8.84
CA GLN A 98 -4.80 -11.17 -8.59
C GLN A 98 -4.85 -11.45 -7.07
N TYR A 99 -3.82 -11.07 -6.32
CA TYR A 99 -3.83 -11.16 -4.86
C TYR A 99 -5.01 -10.42 -4.23
N LEU A 100 -5.31 -9.21 -4.72
CA LEU A 100 -6.46 -8.45 -4.23
C LEU A 100 -7.81 -9.12 -4.59
N LYS A 101 -7.90 -9.83 -5.72
CA LYS A 101 -9.14 -10.54 -6.11
C LYS A 101 -9.36 -11.82 -5.31
N THR A 102 -8.32 -12.56 -4.96
CA THR A 102 -8.46 -13.86 -4.27
C THR A 102 -8.81 -13.75 -2.80
N SER A 103 -8.61 -12.60 -2.18
CA SER A 103 -8.95 -12.34 -0.76
C SER A 103 -10.44 -12.03 -0.53
N THR A 104 -11.34 -12.48 -1.41
CA THR A 104 -12.78 -12.62 -1.15
C THR A 104 -13.07 -14.10 -0.89
N ASN A 105 -12.94 -14.54 0.36
CA ASN A 105 -13.52 -15.78 0.89
C ASN A 105 -13.84 -15.55 2.36
#